data_AF-A0A259CF11-F1
#
_entry.id   AF-A0A259CF11-F1
#
_cell.length_a   1.000
_cell.length_b   1.000
_cell.length_c   1.000
_cell.angle_alpha   90.00
_cell.angle_beta   90.00
_cell.angle_gamma   90.00
#
_symmetry.space_group_name_H-M   'P 1'
#
loop_
_entity.id
_entity.type
_entity.pdbx_description
1 polymer ?
#
loop_
_entity_poly.entity_id
_entity_poly.type
_entity_poly.pdbx_seq_one_letter_code
_entity_poly.pdbx_strand_id
1 'polypeptide(L)'
;IDKVKASTLDEAAVEAQCIAFLKQYIKPGIAPMCGNTIGQDRRFMAKYMPQLEAYFHYRNIDVSTLKELCRRWHPELVKGFTKKQAHTALADIEESIEELKYYREKFIIPLPQPA
;
A
#
# COMPACT_ATOMS: atom_id res chain seq x y z
N ILE A 1 -17.24 1.73 -14.75
CA ILE A 1 -18.27 1.38 -13.74
C ILE A 1 -18.95 0.05 -14.04
N ASP A 2 -18.94 -0.41 -15.31
CA ASP A 2 -19.65 -1.62 -15.72
C ASP A 2 -19.16 -2.88 -15.00
N LYS A 3 -17.86 -2.98 -14.72
CA LYS A 3 -17.29 -4.04 -13.86
C LYS A 3 -17.93 -4.11 -12.47
N VAL A 4 -18.25 -2.95 -11.88
CA VAL A 4 -18.90 -2.87 -10.57
C VAL A 4 -20.37 -3.30 -10.68
N LYS A 5 -21.07 -2.82 -11.71
CA LYS A 5 -22.48 -3.19 -11.94
C LYS A 5 -22.67 -4.68 -12.25
N ALA A 6 -21.67 -5.30 -12.88
CA ALA A 6 -21.68 -6.73 -13.19
C ALA A 6 -21.22 -7.60 -12.00
N SER A 7 -20.68 -7.02 -10.93
CA SER A 7 -20.23 -7.76 -9.75
C SER A 7 -21.43 -8.30 -8.98
N THR A 8 -21.36 -9.57 -8.58
CA THR A 8 -22.34 -10.21 -7.70
C THR A 8 -21.87 -10.28 -6.25
N LEU A 9 -20.67 -9.76 -5.97
CA LEU A 9 -20.06 -9.82 -4.65
C LEU A 9 -20.47 -8.61 -3.81
N ASP A 10 -20.86 -8.88 -2.57
CA ASP A 10 -21.04 -7.87 -1.53
C ASP A 10 -19.75 -7.66 -0.71
N GLU A 11 -19.77 -6.69 0.20
CA GLU A 11 -18.61 -6.34 1.03
C GLU A 11 -18.13 -7.52 1.88
N ALA A 12 -19.05 -8.31 2.45
CA ALA A 12 -18.71 -9.45 3.31
C ALA A 12 -18.06 -10.60 2.53
N ALA A 13 -18.54 -10.90 1.32
CA ALA A 13 -17.96 -11.91 0.45
C ALA A 13 -16.55 -11.51 0.00
N VAL A 14 -16.34 -10.24 -0.36
CA VAL A 14 -15.02 -9.71 -0.71
C VAL A 14 -14.09 -9.77 0.51
N GLU A 15 -14.54 -9.32 1.68
CA GLU A 15 -13.78 -9.34 2.92
C GLU A 15 -13.26 -10.75 3.25
N ALA A 16 -14.14 -11.75 3.20
CA ALA A 16 -13.79 -13.14 3.47
C ALA A 16 -12.77 -13.69 2.46
N GLN A 17 -12.94 -13.38 1.17
CA GLN A 17 -12.00 -13.80 0.12
C GLN A 17 -10.62 -13.17 0.31
N CYS A 18 -10.56 -11.87 0.62
CA CYS A 18 -9.31 -11.17 0.91
C CYS A 18 -8.58 -11.78 2.11
N ILE A 19 -9.29 -12.07 3.22
CA ILE A 19 -8.70 -12.72 4.40
C ILE A 19 -8.19 -14.13 4.04
N ALA A 20 -8.97 -14.91 3.29
CA ALA A 20 -8.57 -16.25 2.86
C ALA A 20 -7.31 -16.25 1.98
N PHE A 21 -7.17 -15.24 1.13
CA PHE A 21 -5.93 -15.00 0.37
C PHE A 21 -4.76 -14.65 1.30
N LEU A 22 -4.92 -13.67 2.20
CA LEU A 22 -3.86 -13.23 3.10
C LEU A 22 -3.36 -14.34 4.03
N LYS A 23 -4.24 -15.23 4.49
CA LYS A 23 -3.90 -16.39 5.33
C LYS A 23 -2.86 -17.33 4.72
N GLN A 24 -2.71 -17.33 3.40
CA GLN A 24 -1.71 -18.14 2.71
C GLN A 24 -0.29 -17.59 2.87
N TYR A 25 -0.15 -16.30 3.19
CA TYR A 25 1.14 -15.59 3.19
C TYR A 25 1.53 -15.02 4.55
N ILE A 26 0.55 -14.57 5.35
CA ILE A 26 0.81 -13.86 6.61
C ILE A 26 -0.14 -14.29 7.73
N LYS A 27 0.39 -14.27 8.96
CA LYS A 27 -0.41 -14.42 10.17
C LYS A 27 -1.17 -13.12 10.49
N PRO A 28 -2.34 -13.20 11.15
CA PRO A 28 -3.10 -12.01 11.57
C PRO A 28 -2.25 -11.10 12.48
N GLY A 29 -2.40 -9.78 12.31
CA GLY A 29 -1.78 -8.78 13.17
C GLY A 29 -0.27 -8.59 12.99
N ILE A 30 0.35 -9.26 12.01
CA ILE A 30 1.81 -9.16 11.78
C ILE A 30 2.15 -8.07 10.75
N ALA A 31 1.52 -8.12 9.56
CA ALA A 31 1.87 -7.21 8.48
C ALA A 31 1.22 -5.82 8.71
N PRO A 32 1.97 -4.71 8.64
CA PRO A 32 1.37 -3.39 8.55
C PRO A 32 0.65 -3.23 7.21
N MET A 33 -0.29 -2.29 7.13
CA MET A 33 -0.90 -1.93 5.86
C MET A 33 0.05 -1.04 5.06
N CYS A 34 0.28 -1.37 3.79
CA CYS A 34 1.31 -0.73 2.95
C CYS A 34 0.70 -0.13 1.68
N GLY A 35 1.15 1.05 1.28
CA GLY A 35 0.75 1.68 0.02
C GLY A 35 1.00 3.19 0.01
N ASN A 36 0.52 3.89 -1.01
CA ASN A 36 0.47 5.35 -1.02
C ASN A 36 -0.82 5.86 -0.37
N THR A 37 -0.72 6.84 0.54
CA THR A 37 -1.89 7.44 1.20
C THR A 37 -2.75 6.38 1.91
N ILE A 38 -2.09 5.34 2.43
CA ILE A 38 -2.73 4.11 2.93
C ILE A 38 -3.64 4.36 4.13
N GLY A 39 -3.45 5.48 4.84
CA GLY A 39 -4.34 5.92 5.90
C GLY A 39 -5.78 6.13 5.42
N GLN A 40 -5.99 6.53 4.18
CA GLN A 40 -7.33 6.68 3.61
C GLN A 40 -7.99 5.32 3.36
N ASP A 41 -7.26 4.36 2.81
CA ASP A 41 -7.76 3.01 2.59
C ASP A 41 -8.09 2.31 3.91
N ARG A 42 -7.22 2.46 4.93
CA ARG A 42 -7.50 1.93 6.28
C ARG A 42 -8.79 2.49 6.85
N ARG A 43 -9.07 3.78 6.70
CA ARG A 43 -10.33 4.39 7.18
C ARG A 43 -11.55 3.81 6.47
N PHE A 44 -11.43 3.54 5.17
CA PHE A 44 -12.51 2.91 4.41
C PHE A 44 -12.73 1.47 4.88
N MET A 45 -11.66 0.69 4.99
CA MET A 45 -11.73 -0.68 5.49
C MET A 45 -12.26 -0.75 6.92
N ALA A 46 -11.83 0.13 7.84
CA ALA A 46 -12.35 0.15 9.21
C ALA A 46 -13.88 0.33 9.28
N LYS A 47 -14.48 0.98 8.28
CA LYS A 47 -15.93 1.20 8.20
C LYS A 47 -16.67 0.07 7.48
N TYR A 48 -16.14 -0.39 6.34
CA TYR A 48 -16.86 -1.28 5.41
C TYR A 48 -16.36 -2.73 5.46
N MET A 49 -15.13 -2.97 5.91
CA MET A 49 -14.47 -4.28 6.00
C MET A 49 -13.61 -4.39 7.28
N PRO A 50 -14.25 -4.33 8.47
CA PRO A 50 -13.55 -4.23 9.76
C PRO A 50 -12.74 -5.48 10.14
N GLN A 51 -13.15 -6.68 9.70
CA GLN A 51 -12.39 -7.91 9.96
C GLN A 51 -11.12 -7.97 9.12
N LEU A 52 -11.18 -7.49 7.88
CA LEU A 52 -9.98 -7.38 7.03
C LEU A 52 -9.04 -6.30 7.56
N GLU A 53 -9.55 -5.16 8.04
CA GLU A 53 -8.74 -4.12 8.69
C GLU A 53 -8.01 -4.67 9.92
N ALA A 54 -8.73 -5.38 10.80
CA ALA A 54 -8.18 -6.00 12.00
C ALA A 54 -7.19 -7.14 11.70
N TYR A 55 -7.17 -7.67 10.48
CA TYR A 55 -6.20 -8.69 10.06
C TYR A 55 -4.79 -8.10 9.91
N PHE A 56 -4.67 -6.80 9.62
CA PHE A 56 -3.39 -6.11 9.58
C PHE A 56 -2.95 -5.64 10.98
N HIS A 57 -1.64 -5.47 11.17
CA HIS A 57 -1.11 -4.75 12.32
C HIS A 57 -1.61 -3.28 12.32
N TYR A 58 -1.71 -2.65 13.49
CA TYR A 58 -2.24 -1.28 13.61
C TYR A 58 -1.38 -0.19 12.92
N ARG A 59 -0.12 -0.51 12.60
CA ARG A 59 0.82 0.42 11.94
C ARG A 59 0.63 0.42 10.43
N ASN A 60 1.05 1.52 9.81
CA ASN A 60 1.08 1.71 8.37
C ASN A 60 2.50 1.92 7.88
N ILE A 61 2.79 1.44 6.66
CA ILE A 61 3.93 1.87 5.86
C ILE A 61 3.36 2.69 4.71
N ASP A 62 3.42 4.02 4.86
CA ASP A 62 2.89 4.95 3.87
C ASP A 62 4.01 5.53 3.00
N VAL A 63 4.05 5.11 1.73
CA VAL A 63 5.05 5.56 0.75
C VAL A 63 4.93 7.06 0.50
N SER A 64 3.74 7.65 0.65
CA SER A 64 3.56 9.10 0.51
C SER A 64 4.29 9.90 1.60
N THR A 65 4.56 9.29 2.76
CA THR A 65 5.40 9.92 3.80
C THR A 65 6.83 10.11 3.28
N LEU A 66 7.42 9.07 2.66
CA LEU A 66 8.76 9.18 2.07
C LEU A 66 8.79 10.17 0.90
N LYS A 67 7.74 10.17 0.07
CA LYS A 67 7.62 11.15 -1.02
C LYS A 67 7.64 12.59 -0.49
N GLU A 68 6.88 12.89 0.56
CA GLU A 68 6.83 14.23 1.14
C GLU A 68 8.15 14.64 1.81
N LEU A 69 8.86 13.70 2.46
CA LEU A 69 10.20 13.95 3.00
C LEU A 69 11.22 14.19 1.87
N CYS A 70 11.25 13.31 0.87
CA CYS A 70 12.12 13.42 -0.30
C CYS A 70 11.91 14.75 -1.03
N ARG A 71 10.65 15.18 -1.22
CA ARG A 71 10.32 16.48 -1.83
C ARG A 71 10.89 17.68 -1.09
N ARG A 72 11.04 17.60 0.23
CA ARG A 72 11.55 18.70 1.06
C ARG A 72 13.07 18.68 1.22
N TRP A 73 13.64 17.48 1.31
CA TRP A 73 15.07 17.31 1.61
C TRP A 73 15.92 17.16 0.34
N HIS A 74 15.37 16.52 -0.68
CA HIS A 74 16.03 16.17 -1.95
C HIS A 74 15.08 16.32 -3.15
N PRO A 75 14.60 17.56 -3.44
CA PRO A 75 13.60 17.80 -4.49
C PRO A 75 14.04 17.35 -5.90
N GLU A 76 15.35 17.24 -6.15
CA GLU A 76 15.93 16.69 -7.37
C GLU A 76 15.58 15.22 -7.61
N LEU A 77 15.45 14.42 -6.55
CA LEU A 77 15.14 12.99 -6.64
C LEU A 77 13.66 12.74 -6.98
N VAL A 78 12.76 13.65 -6.59
CA VAL A 78 11.33 13.50 -6.90
C VAL A 78 11.05 13.47 -8.41
N LYS A 79 11.87 14.17 -9.21
CA LYS A 79 11.76 14.19 -10.67
C LYS A 79 12.15 12.87 -11.33
N GLY A 80 12.86 11.98 -10.61
CA GLY A 80 13.34 10.70 -11.12
C GLY A 80 12.28 9.59 -11.15
N PHE A 81 11.13 9.80 -10.52
CA PHE A 81 10.04 8.82 -10.48
C PHE A 81 8.75 9.37 -11.09
N THR A 82 8.27 8.74 -12.16
CA THR A 82 7.03 9.11 -12.85
C THR A 82 6.04 7.95 -12.80
N LYS A 83 4.84 8.22 -12.29
CA LYS A 83 3.74 7.24 -12.25
C LYS A 83 3.15 7.01 -13.64
N LYS A 84 2.77 5.77 -13.93
CA LYS A 84 2.13 5.39 -15.21
C LYS A 84 0.62 5.70 -15.22
N GLN A 85 0.01 5.91 -14.05
CA GLN A 85 -1.38 6.39 -13.86
C GLN A 85 -2.43 5.52 -14.58
N ALA A 86 -2.31 4.19 -14.46
CA ALA A 86 -3.28 3.26 -15.07
C ALA A 86 -4.63 3.18 -14.31
N HIS A 87 -4.75 3.79 -13.14
CA HIS A 87 -5.99 3.93 -12.34
C HIS A 87 -6.74 2.62 -12.08
N THR A 88 -6.00 1.52 -11.91
CA THR A 88 -6.56 0.25 -11.41
C THR A 88 -5.90 -0.10 -10.10
N ALA A 89 -6.64 -0.73 -9.19
CA ALA A 89 -6.12 -1.04 -7.85
C ALA A 89 -4.80 -1.83 -7.89
N LEU A 90 -4.68 -2.82 -8.79
CA LEU A 90 -3.45 -3.59 -8.94
C LEU A 90 -2.28 -2.74 -9.45
N ALA A 91 -2.51 -1.93 -10.48
CA ALA A 91 -1.47 -1.04 -11.01
C ALA A 91 -1.02 -0.01 -9.96
N ASP A 92 -1.95 0.53 -9.16
CA ASP A 92 -1.63 1.50 -8.11
C ASP A 92 -0.79 0.85 -6.98
N ILE A 93 -1.04 -0.44 -6.66
CA ILE A 93 -0.23 -1.23 -5.72
C ILE A 93 1.18 -1.45 -6.28
N GLU A 94 1.29 -1.88 -7.53
CA GLU A 94 2.58 -2.11 -8.20
C GLU A 94 3.39 -0.81 -8.29
N GLU A 95 2.75 0.30 -8.64
CA GLU A 95 3.39 1.62 -8.64
C GLU A 95 3.87 2.04 -7.24
N SER A 96 3.10 1.76 -6.19
CA SER A 96 3.51 2.05 -4.81
C SER A 96 4.76 1.26 -4.41
N ILE A 97 4.86 0.00 -4.86
CA ILE A 97 6.03 -0.86 -4.62
C ILE A 97 7.26 -0.33 -5.36
N GLU A 98 7.12 0.03 -6.63
CA GLU A 98 8.22 0.59 -7.43
C GLU A 98 8.67 1.96 -6.89
N GLU A 99 7.74 2.80 -6.44
CA GLU A 99 8.06 4.07 -5.78
C GLU A 99 8.89 3.86 -4.50
N LEU A 100 8.49 2.88 -3.67
CA LEU A 100 9.24 2.55 -2.46
C LEU A 100 10.63 1.98 -2.76
N LYS A 101 10.77 1.14 -3.81
CA LYS A 101 12.07 0.65 -4.27
C LYS A 101 12.97 1.81 -4.71
N TYR A 102 12.43 2.77 -5.45
CA TYR A 102 13.17 3.97 -5.86
C TYR A 102 13.69 4.76 -4.66
N TYR A 103 12.84 5.06 -3.66
CA TYR A 103 13.30 5.77 -2.46
C TYR A 103 14.29 4.95 -1.63
N ARG A 104 14.12 3.63 -1.56
CA ARG A 104 15.11 2.77 -0.90
C ARG A 104 16.48 2.85 -1.55
N GLU A 105 16.56 2.97 -2.87
CA GLU A 105 17.84 3.02 -3.59
C GLU A 105 18.46 4.41 -3.59
N LYS A 106 17.64 5.47 -3.76
CA LYS A 106 18.13 6.82 -4.04
C LYS A 106 18.04 7.79 -2.86
N PHE A 107 17.15 7.55 -1.90
CA PHE A 107 16.85 8.50 -0.82
C PHE A 107 17.22 7.97 0.58
N ILE A 108 17.05 6.67 0.84
CA ILE A 108 17.40 6.06 2.12
C ILE A 108 18.86 5.58 2.07
N ILE A 109 19.71 6.13 2.94
CA ILE A 109 21.11 5.72 3.05
C ILE A 109 21.15 4.26 3.52
N PRO A 110 21.78 3.33 2.77
CA PRO A 110 21.97 1.98 3.25
C PRO A 110 22.89 1.98 4.46
N LEU A 111 22.52 1.22 5.50
CA LEU A 111 23.41 1.01 6.64
C LEU A 111 24.73 0.40 6.14
N PRO A 112 25.89 0.83 6.67
CA PRO A 112 27.14 0.13 6.40
C PRO A 112 26.98 -1.34 6.78
N GLN A 113 27.50 -2.25 5.95
CA GLN A 113 27.45 -3.67 6.29
C GLN A 113 28.27 -3.90 7.57
N PRO A 114 27.77 -4.72 8.51
CA PRO A 114 28.58 -5.12 9.66
C PRO A 114 29.85 -5.83 9.15
N ALA A 115 30.97 -5.52 9.80
CA ALA A 115 32.28 -6.10 9.52
C ALA A 115 32.31 -7.63 9.71
#